data_AF-A0A1W9T4P0-F1
#
_entry.id   AF-A0A1W9T4P0-F1
#
_cell.length_a   1.000
_cell.length_b   1.000
_cell.length_c   1.000
_cell.angle_alpha   90.00
_cell.angle_beta   90.00
_cell.angle_gamma   90.00
#
_symmetry.space_group_name_H-M   'P 1'
#
loop_
_entity.id
_entity.type
_entity.pdbx_description
1 polymer ?
#
loop_
_entity_poly.entity_id
_entity_poly.type
_entity_poly.pdbx_seq_one_letter_code
_entity_poly.pdbx_strand_id
1 'polypeptide(L)'
;MARKSFKSGLGSLIQDSRVENQEEKVKEVAVHDEKLMLKINELNDELHLWRTGKLTVDIFEKSLKENKLKYNKKENSFTIIEL
;
A
#
# COMPACT_ATOMS: atom_id res chain seq x y z
N MET A 1 -61.46 -15.54 -7.51
CA MET A 1 -60.19 -15.42 -8.26
C MET A 1 -59.11 -14.96 -7.28
N ALA A 2 -58.13 -15.81 -6.95
CA ALA A 2 -56.99 -15.43 -6.12
C ALA A 2 -55.76 -16.21 -6.62
N ARG A 3 -54.83 -15.52 -7.30
CA ARG A 3 -53.56 -16.11 -7.72
C ARG A 3 -52.61 -16.10 -6.52
N LYS A 4 -52.41 -17.26 -5.88
CA LYS A 4 -51.37 -17.42 -4.86
C LYS A 4 -50.01 -17.43 -5.57
N SER A 5 -49.28 -16.32 -5.54
CA SER A 5 -47.89 -16.27 -6.00
C SER A 5 -46.97 -16.72 -4.88
N PHE A 6 -46.37 -17.91 -5.01
CA PHE A 6 -45.23 -18.28 -4.19
C PHE A 6 -43.98 -17.61 -4.76
N LYS A 7 -43.67 -16.43 -4.25
CA LYS A 7 -42.41 -15.73 -4.51
C LYS A 7 -41.49 -16.00 -3.32
N SER A 8 -40.93 -17.21 -3.25
CA SER A 8 -40.06 -17.60 -2.14
C SER A 8 -38.92 -18.49 -2.61
N GLY A 9 -37.69 -18.09 -2.28
CA GLY A 9 -36.56 -19.01 -2.21
C GLY A 9 -35.25 -18.42 -2.74
N LEU A 10 -35.13 -18.29 -4.06
CA LEU A 10 -33.81 -18.04 -4.66
C LEU A 10 -33.41 -16.55 -4.76
N GLY A 11 -34.39 -15.66 -4.92
CA GLY A 11 -34.11 -14.23 -5.12
C GLY A 11 -33.57 -13.52 -3.86
N SER A 12 -33.96 -13.98 -2.66
CA SER A 12 -33.48 -13.42 -1.39
C SER A 12 -32.05 -13.88 -1.09
N LEU A 13 -31.71 -15.13 -1.39
CA LEU A 13 -30.41 -15.71 -1.05
C LEU A 13 -29.25 -15.11 -1.88
N ILE A 14 -29.53 -14.67 -3.11
CA ILE A 14 -28.52 -14.07 -4.00
C ILE A 14 -28.24 -12.60 -3.64
N GLN A 15 -29.17 -11.93 -2.95
CA GLN A 15 -28.98 -10.53 -2.55
C GLN A 15 -28.05 -10.40 -1.34
N ASP A 16 -28.13 -11.32 -0.38
CA ASP A 16 -27.33 -11.22 0.84
C ASP A 16 -25.83 -11.50 0.60
N SER A 17 -25.46 -12.36 -0.36
CA SER A 17 -24.05 -12.69 -0.62
C SER A 17 -23.26 -11.63 -1.40
N ARG A 18 -23.93 -10.66 -2.02
CA ARG A 18 -23.27 -9.63 -2.87
C ARG A 18 -22.91 -8.35 -2.12
N VAL A 19 -23.56 -8.07 -0.99
CA VAL A 19 -23.41 -6.79 -0.28
C VAL A 19 -22.15 -6.78 0.59
N GLU A 20 -21.84 -7.89 1.27
CA GLU A 20 -20.65 -7.97 2.15
C GLU A 20 -19.31 -7.85 1.37
N ASN A 21 -19.26 -8.32 0.12
CA ASN A 21 -18.04 -8.32 -0.70
C ASN A 21 -17.62 -6.94 -1.25
N GLN A 22 -18.49 -5.92 -1.18
CA GLN A 22 -18.18 -4.58 -1.70
C GLN A 22 -17.61 -3.66 -0.62
N GLU A 23 -18.05 -3.78 0.63
CA GLU A 23 -17.59 -2.91 1.72
C GLU A 23 -16.14 -3.19 2.14
N GLU A 24 -15.70 -4.46 2.12
CA GLU A 24 -14.30 -4.82 2.41
C GLU A 24 -13.34 -4.30 1.32
N LYS A 25 -13.71 -4.41 0.04
CA LYS A 25 -12.88 -3.92 -1.08
C LYS A 25 -12.72 -2.41 -1.07
N VAL A 26 -13.74 -1.65 -0.68
CA VAL A 26 -13.66 -0.18 -0.60
C VAL A 26 -12.74 0.27 0.55
N LYS A 27 -12.76 -0.45 1.68
CA LYS A 27 -11.85 -0.18 2.80
C LYS A 27 -10.39 -0.52 2.46
N GLU A 28 -10.13 -1.63 1.78
CA GLU A 28 -8.77 -1.99 1.34
C GLU A 28 -8.19 -0.98 0.35
N VAL A 29 -9.00 -0.49 -0.60
CA VAL A 29 -8.56 0.52 -1.59
C VAL A 29 -8.25 1.85 -0.90
N ALA A 30 -9.08 2.31 0.03
CA ALA A 30 -8.84 3.56 0.76
C ALA A 30 -7.55 3.51 1.60
N VAL A 31 -7.28 2.39 2.28
CA VAL A 31 -6.03 2.21 3.05
C VAL A 31 -4.81 2.10 2.14
N HIS A 32 -4.97 1.53 0.94
CA HIS A 32 -3.89 1.46 -0.04
C HIS A 32 -3.51 2.85 -0.59
N ASP A 33 -4.51 3.70 -0.86
CA ASP A 33 -4.31 5.06 -1.35
C ASP A 33 -3.59 5.94 -0.31
N GLU A 34 -3.94 5.82 0.97
CA GLU A 34 -3.23 6.53 2.05
C GLU A 34 -1.76 6.13 2.15
N LYS A 35 -1.48 4.82 2.08
CA LYS A 35 -0.10 4.30 2.10
C LYS A 35 0.70 4.78 0.90
N LEU A 36 0.07 4.85 -0.27
CA LEU A 36 0.70 5.33 -1.49
C LEU A 36 1.03 6.84 -1.39
N MET A 37 0.10 7.63 -0.86
CA MET A 37 0.29 9.07 -0.63
C MET A 37 1.42 9.35 0.37
N LEU A 38 1.49 8.58 1.46
CA LEU A 38 2.61 8.66 2.40
C LEU A 38 3.94 8.38 1.68
N LYS A 39 3.97 7.32 0.85
CA LYS A 39 5.20 6.97 0.14
C LYS A 39 5.63 8.04 -0.86
N ILE A 40 4.67 8.66 -1.55
CA ILE A 40 4.94 9.77 -2.47
C ILE A 40 5.55 10.96 -1.72
N ASN A 41 5.03 11.29 -0.54
CA ASN A 41 5.56 12.38 0.27
C ASN A 41 6.99 12.11 0.74
N GLU A 42 7.28 10.89 1.22
CA GLU A 42 8.65 10.48 1.59
C GLU A 42 9.64 10.65 0.43
N LEU A 43 9.24 10.21 -0.78
CA LEU A 43 10.09 10.31 -1.97
C LEU A 43 10.30 11.76 -2.41
N ASN A 44 9.29 12.63 -2.26
CA ASN A 44 9.40 14.05 -2.55
C ASN A 44 10.38 14.75 -1.60
N ASP A 45 10.33 14.41 -0.31
CA ASP A 45 11.26 14.93 0.69
C ASP A 45 12.70 14.47 0.39
N GLU A 46 12.89 13.19 0.07
CA GLU A 46 14.19 12.65 -0.32
C GLU A 46 14.76 13.38 -1.56
N LEU A 47 13.92 13.55 -2.58
CA LEU A 47 14.29 14.25 -3.81
C LEU A 47 14.63 15.72 -3.57
N HIS A 48 13.95 16.39 -2.63
CA HIS A 48 14.30 17.74 -2.20
C HIS A 48 15.69 17.78 -1.54
N LEU A 49 16.01 16.82 -0.69
CA LEU A 49 17.33 16.72 -0.06
C LEU A 49 18.44 16.49 -1.07
N TRP A 50 18.20 15.64 -2.09
CA TRP A 50 19.12 15.45 -3.21
C TRP A 50 19.35 16.74 -4.01
N ARG A 51 18.27 17.45 -4.36
CA ARG A 51 18.34 18.70 -5.15
C ARG A 51 19.05 19.84 -4.40
N THR A 52 18.91 19.89 -3.08
CA THR A 52 19.55 20.91 -2.25
C THR A 52 20.99 20.54 -1.85
N GLY A 53 21.48 19.37 -2.25
CA GLY A 53 22.81 18.88 -1.89
C GLY A 53 22.97 18.52 -0.42
N LYS A 54 21.87 18.44 0.33
CA LYS A 54 21.86 17.99 1.74
C LYS A 54 21.98 16.48 1.86
N LEU A 55 21.48 15.75 0.85
CA LEU A 55 21.73 14.33 0.68
C LEU A 55 22.66 14.16 -0.54
N THR A 56 23.85 13.64 -0.30
CA THR A 56 24.84 13.32 -1.33
C THR A 56 25.14 11.83 -1.30
N VAL A 57 25.77 11.32 -2.36
CA VAL A 57 26.17 9.91 -2.44
C VAL A 57 27.07 9.55 -1.25
N ASP A 58 28.00 10.42 -0.90
CA ASP A 58 28.92 10.20 0.24
C ASP A 58 28.18 10.12 1.57
N ILE A 59 27.20 11.02 1.81
CA ILE A 59 26.39 11.03 3.03
C ILE A 59 25.52 9.76 3.09
N PHE A 60 24.93 9.38 1.96
CA PHE A 60 24.12 8.18 1.86
C PHE A 60 24.94 6.90 2.12
N GLU A 61 26.10 6.76 1.48
CA GLU A 61 26.97 5.60 1.71
C GLU A 61 27.54 5.56 3.13
N LYS A 62 27.82 6.72 3.72
CA LYS A 62 28.24 6.82 5.12
C LYS A 62 27.12 6.35 6.06
N SER A 63 25.88 6.80 5.85
CA SER A 63 24.75 6.39 6.69
C SER A 63 24.49 4.88 6.57
N LEU A 64 24.63 4.29 5.38
CA LEU A 64 24.54 2.85 5.18
C LEU A 64 25.57 2.09 6.01
N LYS A 65 26.83 2.52 5.99
CA LYS A 65 27.90 1.89 6.78
C LYS A 65 27.66 2.02 8.28
N GLU A 66 27.28 3.20 8.75
CA GLU A 66 26.98 3.44 10.18
C GLU A 66 25.86 2.55 10.70
N ASN A 67 24.85 2.30 9.86
CA ASN A 67 23.70 1.44 10.18
C ASN A 67 23.92 -0.04 9.83
N LYS A 68 25.11 -0.43 9.35
CA LYS A 68 25.43 -1.80 8.88
C LYS A 68 24.46 -2.30 7.81
N LEU A 69 24.04 -1.41 6.92
CA LEU A 69 23.13 -1.71 5.82
C LEU A 69 23.87 -1.80 4.49
N LYS A 70 23.38 -2.69 3.64
CA LYS A 70 23.77 -2.79 2.23
C LYS A 70 22.58 -2.43 1.36
N TYR A 71 22.76 -1.44 0.50
CA TYR A 71 21.72 -1.02 -0.43
C TYR A 71 21.73 -1.87 -1.71
N ASN A 72 20.57 -2.43 -2.06
CA ASN A 72 20.33 -3.14 -3.30
C ASN A 72 19.59 -2.24 -4.29
N LYS A 73 20.32 -1.75 -5.30
CA LYS A 73 19.79 -0.85 -6.33
C LYS A 73 18.70 -1.47 -7.21
N LYS A 74 18.66 -2.80 -7.37
CA LYS A 74 17.69 -3.46 -8.25
C LYS A 74 16.28 -3.47 -7.68
N GLU A 75 16.19 -3.65 -6.37
CA GLU A 75 14.93 -3.79 -5.65
C GLU A 75 14.59 -2.54 -4.83
N ASN A 76 15.47 -1.53 -4.85
CA ASN A 76 15.39 -0.35 -3.98
C ASN A 76 15.20 -0.75 -2.51
N SER A 77 15.99 -1.71 -2.04
CA SER A 77 15.86 -2.34 -0.72
C SER A 77 17.17 -2.33 0.05
N PHE A 78 17.09 -2.48 1.38
CA PHE A 78 18.26 -2.53 2.26
C PHE A 78 18.33 -3.88 2.95
N THR A 79 19.53 -4.46 3.05
CA THR A 79 19.79 -5.67 3.84
C THR A 79 20.77 -5.38 4.96
N ILE A 80 20.53 -5.98 6.14
CA ILE A 80 21.46 -5.88 7.26
C ILE A 80 22.67 -6.77 6.96
N ILE A 81 23.86 -6.23 7.18
CA ILE A 81 25.10 -6.99 7.15
C ILE A 81 25.26 -7.57 8.56
N GLU A 82 24.80 -8.81 8.76
CA GLU A 82 25.19 -9.60 9.94
C GLU A 82 26.68 -9.95 9.81
N LEU A 83 27.46 -9.61 10.82
CA LEU A 83 28.90 -9.89 10.95
C LEU A 83 29.13 -11.18 11.73
#